data_AF-A0A1I3XV04-F1
#
_entry.id   AF-A0A1I3XV04-F1
#
_cell.length_a   1.000
_cell.length_b   1.000
_cell.length_c   1.000
_cell.angle_alpha   90.00
_cell.angle_beta   90.00
_cell.angle_gamma   90.00
#
_symmetry.space_group_name_H-M   'P 1'
#
loop_
_entity.id
_entity.type
_entity.pdbx_description
1 polymer ?
#
loop_
_entity_poly.entity_id
_entity_poly.type
_entity_poly.pdbx_seq_one_letter_code
_entity_poly.pdbx_strand_id
1 'polypeptide(L)'
;MTDLAVRSRSEAIEKLNWYAMRWKIEVFHKILKSGCKAEDSKLRTAERLANLMAVFCILSWRVLRLTMLNRISPDASPKLALTDTEIALLDRLISGQPSTMSPWNPCILSHD
;
A
#
# COMPACT_ATOMS: atom_id res chain seq x y z
N MET A 1 13.71 2.71 -22.49
CA MET A 1 13.15 2.57 -23.86
C MET A 1 11.64 2.57 -23.76
N THR A 2 10.94 3.29 -24.64
CA THR A 2 9.47 3.35 -24.66
C THR A 2 9.00 3.31 -26.11
N ASP A 3 7.89 2.63 -26.37
CA ASP A 3 7.24 2.58 -27.69
C ASP A 3 6.31 3.78 -27.93
N LEU A 4 6.18 4.67 -26.96
CA LEU A 4 5.39 5.90 -27.06
C LEU A 4 6.17 6.98 -27.80
N ALA A 5 5.51 7.67 -28.74
CA ALA A 5 6.10 8.81 -29.41
C ALA A 5 6.42 9.94 -28.42
N VAL A 6 7.61 10.53 -28.57
CA VAL A 6 8.07 11.70 -27.79
C VAL A 6 8.63 12.73 -28.77
N ARG A 7 7.87 13.80 -28.99
CA ARG A 7 8.19 14.88 -29.94
C ARG A 7 8.61 16.18 -29.27
N SER A 8 8.45 16.28 -27.95
CA SER A 8 8.72 17.48 -27.17
C SER A 8 9.31 17.14 -25.79
N ARG A 9 9.95 18.14 -25.17
CA ARG A 9 10.50 18.01 -23.82
C ARG A 9 9.42 17.71 -22.78
N SER A 10 8.25 18.36 -22.90
CA SER A 10 7.12 18.13 -21.99
C SER A 10 6.63 16.69 -22.08
N GLU A 11 6.52 16.13 -23.29
CA GLU A 11 6.20 14.72 -23.47
C GLU A 11 7.26 13.81 -22.82
N ALA A 12 8.54 14.11 -22.97
CA ALA A 12 9.59 13.31 -22.33
C ALA A 12 9.45 13.28 -20.80
N ILE A 13 9.20 14.45 -20.19
CA ILE A 13 8.99 14.59 -18.73
C ILE A 13 7.76 13.80 -18.27
N GLU A 14 6.67 13.84 -19.03
CA GLU A 14 5.47 13.06 -18.71
C GLU A 14 5.76 11.57 -18.63
N LYS A 15 6.49 11.01 -19.59
CA LYS A 15 6.79 9.57 -19.62
C LYS A 15 7.75 9.19 -18.49
N LEU A 16 8.68 10.08 -18.15
CA LEU A 16 9.50 9.93 -16.95
C LEU A 16 8.64 9.91 -15.68
N ASN A 17 7.68 10.81 -15.56
CA ASN A 17 6.76 10.84 -14.41
C ASN A 17 5.91 9.56 -14.34
N TRP A 18 5.47 9.00 -15.46
CA TRP A 18 4.77 7.71 -15.47
C TRP A 18 5.67 6.58 -14.99
N TYR A 19 6.90 6.50 -15.53
CA TYR A 19 7.85 5.46 -15.13
C TYR A 19 8.29 5.61 -13.67
N ALA A 20 8.39 6.85 -13.17
CA ALA A 20 8.67 7.14 -11.78
C ALA A 20 7.57 6.63 -10.82
N MET A 21 6.39 6.23 -11.31
CA MET A 21 5.37 5.58 -10.47
C MET A 21 5.56 4.07 -10.35
N ARG A 22 6.55 3.48 -11.01
CA ARG A 22 6.75 2.03 -11.03
C ARG A 22 6.99 1.42 -9.65
N TRP A 23 7.62 2.14 -8.73
CA TRP A 23 7.84 1.68 -7.35
C TRP A 23 6.54 1.27 -6.62
N LYS A 24 5.37 1.75 -7.07
CA LYS A 24 4.07 1.36 -6.47
C LYS A 24 3.83 -0.15 -6.55
N ILE A 25 4.28 -0.83 -7.61
CA ILE A 25 4.13 -2.30 -7.72
C ILE A 25 5.06 -3.04 -6.78
N GLU A 26 6.24 -2.49 -6.50
CA GLU A 26 7.19 -3.06 -5.53
C GLU A 26 6.64 -2.95 -4.12
N VAL A 27 6.00 -1.82 -3.79
CA VAL A 27 5.30 -1.65 -2.51
C VAL A 27 4.12 -2.60 -2.40
N PHE A 28 3.34 -2.82 -3.47
CA PHE A 28 2.28 -3.83 -3.48
C PHE A 28 2.84 -5.23 -3.16
N HIS A 29 3.92 -5.64 -3.81
CA HIS A 29 4.57 -6.92 -3.52
C HIS A 29 5.18 -6.98 -2.12
N LYS A 30 5.72 -5.88 -1.60
CA LYS A 30 6.22 -5.79 -0.23
C LYS A 30 5.09 -5.99 0.80
N ILE A 31 3.92 -5.39 0.57
CA ILE A 31 2.74 -5.62 1.42
C ILE A 31 2.32 -7.08 1.35
N LEU A 32 2.25 -7.66 0.15
CA LEU A 32 1.85 -9.05 -0.05
C LEU A 32 2.79 -10.05 0.64
N LYS A 33 4.10 -9.86 0.47
CA LYS A 33 5.13 -10.78 0.96
C LYS A 33 5.46 -10.56 2.43
N SER A 34 5.84 -9.35 2.81
CA SER A 34 6.32 -9.06 4.17
C SER A 34 5.20 -8.63 5.12
N GLY A 35 4.17 -7.95 4.60
CA GLY A 35 3.02 -7.51 5.40
C GLY A 35 2.04 -8.65 5.68
N CYS A 36 1.48 -9.24 4.63
CA CYS A 36 0.53 -10.35 4.73
C CYS A 36 1.22 -11.71 4.97
N LYS A 37 2.56 -11.78 4.87
CA LYS A 37 3.34 -13.01 5.04
C LYS A 37 2.85 -14.13 4.13
N ALA A 38 2.54 -13.79 2.87
CA ALA A 38 1.93 -14.74 1.94
C ALA A 38 2.77 -16.02 1.75
N GLU A 39 4.10 -15.89 1.81
CA GLU A 39 5.04 -17.00 1.65
C GLU A 39 5.10 -17.93 2.89
N ASP A 40 4.62 -17.50 4.06
CA ASP A 40 4.55 -18.32 5.28
C ASP A 40 3.30 -19.20 5.33
N SER A 41 2.41 -19.09 4.34
CA SER A 41 1.17 -19.85 4.28
C SER A 41 1.43 -21.35 4.09
N LYS A 42 1.10 -22.16 5.10
CA LYS A 42 1.28 -23.63 5.09
C LYS A 42 0.13 -24.39 4.42
N LEU A 43 -0.58 -23.76 3.48
CA LEU A 43 -1.71 -24.38 2.81
C LEU A 43 -1.24 -25.49 1.87
N ARG A 44 -1.85 -26.68 1.98
CA ARG A 44 -1.40 -27.91 1.32
C ARG A 44 -1.93 -28.10 -0.10
N THR A 45 -2.93 -27.32 -0.52
CA THR A 45 -3.54 -27.43 -1.85
C THR A 45 -3.44 -26.11 -2.61
N ALA A 46 -3.20 -26.21 -3.93
CA ALA A 46 -3.07 -25.05 -4.81
C ALA A 46 -4.33 -24.17 -4.80
N GLU A 47 -5.52 -24.77 -4.75
CA GLU A 47 -6.79 -24.05 -4.70
C GLU A 47 -6.93 -23.17 -3.45
N ARG A 48 -6.60 -23.72 -2.28
CA ARG A 48 -6.66 -22.95 -1.02
C ARG A 48 -5.63 -21.83 -1.01
N LEU A 49 -4.45 -22.08 -1.56
CA LEU A 49 -3.42 -21.06 -1.72
C LEU A 49 -3.89 -19.94 -2.65
N ALA A 50 -4.48 -20.27 -3.79
CA ALA A 50 -5.02 -19.29 -4.74
C ALA A 50 -6.11 -18.42 -4.10
N ASN A 51 -7.03 -19.02 -3.34
CA ASN A 51 -8.08 -18.28 -2.62
C ASN A 51 -7.48 -17.33 -1.57
N LEU A 52 -6.46 -17.78 -0.82
CA LEU A 52 -5.76 -16.93 0.13
C LEU A 52 -5.05 -15.76 -0.57
N MET A 53 -4.36 -16.04 -1.68
CA MET A 53 -3.69 -15.02 -2.48
C MET A 53 -4.67 -13.97 -3.00
N ALA A 54 -5.86 -14.38 -3.44
CA ALA A 54 -6.91 -13.45 -3.86
C ALA A 54 -7.31 -12.49 -2.73
N VAL A 55 -7.51 -13.02 -1.51
CA VAL A 55 -7.80 -12.19 -0.32
C VAL A 55 -6.64 -11.25 -0.01
N PHE A 56 -5.39 -11.74 -0.03
CA PHE A 56 -4.23 -10.89 0.21
C PHE A 56 -4.06 -9.80 -0.85
N CYS A 57 -4.40 -10.06 -2.12
CA CYS A 57 -4.39 -9.02 -3.15
C CYS A 57 -5.38 -7.88 -2.82
N ILE A 58 -6.58 -8.21 -2.35
CA ILE A 58 -7.59 -7.20 -1.96
C ILE A 58 -7.09 -6.38 -0.77
N LEU A 59 -6.56 -7.03 0.26
CA LEU A 59 -6.01 -6.37 1.44
C LEU A 59 -4.80 -5.49 1.09
N SER A 60 -3.88 -6.02 0.28
CA SER A 60 -2.69 -5.30 -0.16
C SER A 60 -3.05 -4.03 -0.94
N TRP A 61 -4.07 -4.11 -1.81
CA TRP A 61 -4.58 -2.94 -2.51
C TRP A 61 -5.18 -1.89 -1.55
N ARG A 62 -5.96 -2.31 -0.55
CA ARG A 62 -6.53 -1.40 0.46
C ARG A 62 -5.44 -0.64 1.22
N VAL A 63 -4.41 -1.35 1.66
CA VAL A 63 -3.25 -0.76 2.37
C VAL A 63 -2.47 0.19 1.45
N LEU A 64 -2.19 -0.24 0.21
CA LEU A 64 -1.51 0.60 -0.77
C LEU A 64 -2.30 1.88 -1.05
N ARG A 65 -3.62 1.77 -1.26
CA ARG A 65 -4.52 2.90 -1.51
C ARG A 65 -4.51 3.88 -0.35
N LEU A 66 -4.64 3.40 0.89
CA LEU A 66 -4.58 4.25 2.08
C LEU A 66 -3.23 4.99 2.17
N THR A 67 -2.14 4.28 1.93
CA THR A 67 -0.78 4.85 1.90
C THR A 67 -0.65 5.94 0.85
N MET A 68 -1.16 5.71 -0.37
CA MET A 68 -1.10 6.71 -1.45
C MET A 68 -1.97 7.93 -1.15
N LEU A 69 -3.18 7.73 -0.62
CA LEU A 69 -4.06 8.82 -0.25
C LEU A 69 -3.41 9.74 0.79
N ASN A 70 -2.82 9.15 1.84
CA ASN A 70 -2.13 9.93 2.86
C ASN A 70 -0.90 10.69 2.32
N ARG A 71 -0.16 10.11 1.36
CA ARG A 71 0.98 10.79 0.72
C ARG A 71 0.56 11.96 -0.17
N ILE A 72 -0.57 11.85 -0.87
CA ILE A 72 -1.03 12.86 -1.85
C ILE A 72 -1.85 13.95 -1.16
N SER A 73 -2.65 13.59 -0.15
CA SER A 73 -3.52 14.51 0.57
C SER A 73 -3.66 14.04 2.02
N PRO A 74 -2.71 14.42 2.90
CA PRO A 74 -2.70 13.98 4.29
C PRO A 74 -3.92 14.47 5.08
N ASP A 75 -4.46 15.63 4.71
CA ASP A 75 -5.62 16.26 5.36
C ASP A 75 -6.97 15.84 4.73
N ALA A 76 -6.96 14.89 3.80
CA ALA A 76 -8.19 14.37 3.22
C ALA A 76 -9.08 13.71 4.28
N SER A 77 -10.40 13.80 4.08
CA SER A 77 -11.36 13.12 4.97
C SER A 77 -11.09 11.61 5.03
N PRO A 78 -11.03 11.00 6.22
CA PRO A 78 -10.87 9.54 6.38
C PRO A 78 -11.93 8.73 5.64
N LYS A 79 -13.11 9.32 5.40
CA LYS A 79 -14.22 8.72 4.64
C LYS A 79 -13.87 8.39 3.19
N LEU A 80 -12.78 8.94 2.64
CA LEU A 80 -12.31 8.62 1.30
C LEU A 80 -11.71 7.20 1.22
N ALA A 81 -11.21 6.68 2.34
CA ALA A 81 -10.54 5.38 2.43
C ALA A 81 -11.31 4.36 3.27
N LEU A 82 -12.03 4.83 4.29
CA LEU A 82 -12.64 4.04 5.35
C LEU A 82 -14.16 4.27 5.42
N THR A 83 -14.88 3.27 5.89
CA THR A 83 -16.31 3.36 6.24
C THR A 83 -16.51 4.06 7.58
N ASP A 84 -17.72 4.57 7.83
CA ASP A 84 -18.03 5.24 9.10
C ASP A 84 -17.82 4.32 10.32
N THR A 85 -18.10 3.01 10.17
CA THR A 85 -17.85 2.01 11.20
C THR A 85 -16.36 1.82 11.47
N GLU A 86 -15.53 1.71 10.42
CA GLU A 86 -14.08 1.58 10.57
C GLU A 86 -13.47 2.81 11.25
N ILE A 87 -13.93 4.02 10.89
CA ILE A 87 -13.50 5.27 11.51
C ILE A 87 -13.85 5.27 13.00
N ALA A 88 -15.12 5.00 13.34
CA ALA A 88 -15.57 4.99 14.73
C ALA A 88 -14.82 3.95 15.59
N LEU A 89 -14.46 2.79 15.01
CA LEU A 89 -13.67 1.78 15.70
C LEU A 89 -12.22 2.22 15.91
N LEU A 90 -11.58 2.80 14.89
CA LEU A 90 -10.20 3.29 14.99
C LEU A 90 -10.08 4.44 15.99
N ASP A 91 -11.02 5.39 16.00
CA ASP A 91 -11.04 6.49 16.95
C ASP A 91 -11.11 5.99 18.40
N ARG A 92 -11.91 4.94 18.66
CA ARG A 92 -11.99 4.30 19.99
C ARG A 92 -10.70 3.57 20.36
N LEU A 93 -10.10 2.86 19.41
CA LEU A 93 -8.85 2.12 19.64
C LEU A 93 -7.69 3.07 19.97
N ILE A 94 -7.60 4.21 19.28
CA ILE A 94 -6.56 5.22 19.51
C ILE A 94 -6.82 5.97 20.81
N SER A 95 -8.07 6.34 21.09
CA SER A 95 -8.43 7.07 22.32
C SER A 95 -8.29 6.21 23.59
N GLY A 96 -8.38 4.87 23.46
CA GLY A 96 -8.26 3.92 24.56
C GLY A 96 -6.85 3.41 24.83
N GLN A 97 -5.84 3.78 24.02
CA GLN A 97 -4.45 3.44 24.32
C GLN A 97 -3.84 4.48 25.27
N PRO A 98 -3.39 4.11 26.50
CA PRO A 98 -2.42 4.92 27.19
C PRO A 98 -1.20 5.03 26.28
N SER A 99 -0.67 6.24 26.12
CA SER A 99 0.44 6.62 25.24
C SER A 99 1.69 5.79 25.48
N THR A 100 1.68 4.54 25.02
CA THR A 100 2.88 3.80 24.71
C THR A 100 3.29 4.27 23.34
N MET A 101 4.02 5.39 23.32
CA MET A 101 4.93 5.73 22.24
C MET A 101 5.89 4.55 22.04
N SER A 102 5.44 3.55 21.28
CA SER A 102 6.38 2.74 20.52
C SER A 102 6.87 3.65 19.40
N PRO A 103 8.17 3.95 19.32
CA PRO A 103 8.67 4.68 18.17
C PRO A 103 8.34 3.82 16.96
N TRP A 104 7.43 4.31 16.12
CA TRP A 104 7.41 3.93 14.72
C TRP A 104 8.88 3.86 14.29
N ASN A 105 9.35 2.67 13.93
CA ASN A 105 10.72 2.47 13.53
C ASN A 105 10.74 2.64 12.00
N PRO A 106 11.08 3.83 11.46
CA PRO A 106 11.13 4.06 10.02
C PRO A 106 12.22 3.23 9.31
N CYS A 107 13.02 2.45 10.04
CA CYS A 107 14.12 1.62 9.51
C CYS A 107 13.71 0.49 8.54
N ILE A 108 12.43 0.29 8.18
CA ILE A 108 12.04 -0.68 7.13
C ILE A 108 12.15 -0.07 5.70
N LEU A 109 12.62 1.17 5.56
CA LEU A 109 12.88 1.81 4.25
C LEU A 109 14.30 2.38 4.08
N SER A 110 15.29 1.89 4.83
CA SER A 110 16.70 2.24 4.62
C SER A 110 17.56 0.98 4.54
N HIS A 111 17.40 0.25 3.45
CA HIS A 111 18.45 -0.58 2.84
C HIS A 111 18.05 -0.70 1.38
N ASP A 112 18.44 0.32 0.61
CA ASP A 112 19.11 0.27 -0.68
C ASP A 112 19.33 1.70 -1.20
#